data_AF-A0A3E0JC10-F1
#
_entry.id   AF-A0A3E0JC10-F1
#
_cell.length_a   1.000
_cell.length_b   1.000
_cell.length_c   1.000
_cell.angle_alpha   90.00
_cell.angle_beta   90.00
_cell.angle_gamma   90.00
#
_symmetry.space_group_name_H-M   'P 1'
#
loop_
_entity.id
_entity.type
_entity.pdbx_description
1 polymer ?
#
loop_
_entity_poly.entity_id
_entity_poly.type
_entity_poly.pdbx_seq_one_letter_code
_entity_poly.pdbx_strand_id
1 'polypeptide(L)'
;MLWVYIFMGAAGIGLFVLFNWLMGYRKGHIQIDFDERYIDHQEYVQAIEKELSERGHTVRYEGNHTFIVDEKPYVFFERNVPVGGVPMQRTILKPKK
;
A
#
# COMPACT_ATOMS: atom_id res chain seq x y z
N MET A 1 -17.72 4.89 36.64
CA MET A 1 -16.75 5.85 36.06
C MET A 1 -15.58 5.12 35.38
N LEU A 2 -14.77 4.31 36.08
CA LEU A 2 -13.60 3.61 35.48
C LEU A 2 -13.93 2.76 34.24
N TRP A 3 -15.04 2.01 34.29
CA TRP A 3 -15.49 1.16 33.18
C TRP A 3 -15.76 1.93 31.88
N VAL A 4 -16.23 3.17 31.97
CA VAL A 4 -16.49 4.01 30.78
C VAL A 4 -15.20 4.33 30.04
N TYR A 5 -14.11 4.62 30.77
CA TYR A 5 -12.80 4.86 30.16
C TYR A 5 -12.22 3.60 29.53
N ILE A 6 -12.43 2.43 30.16
CA ILE A 6 -12.02 1.13 29.58
C ILE A 6 -12.77 0.87 28.28
N PHE A 7 -14.09 1.07 28.24
CA PHE A 7 -14.89 0.91 27.04
C PHE A 7 -14.50 1.90 25.93
N MET A 8 -14.29 3.18 26.26
CA MET A 8 -13.83 4.18 25.30
C MET A 8 -12.44 3.82 24.74
N GLY A 9 -11.51 3.38 25.59
CA GLY A 9 -10.19 2.94 25.15
C GLY A 9 -10.25 1.74 24.21
N ALA A 10 -11.05 0.72 24.55
CA ALA A 10 -11.24 -0.45 23.71
C ALA A 10 -11.89 -0.11 22.37
N ALA A 11 -12.89 0.77 22.35
CA ALA A 11 -13.53 1.24 21.12
C ALA A 11 -12.55 2.02 20.23
N GLY A 12 -11.71 2.88 20.83
CA GLY A 12 -10.68 3.62 20.10
C GLY A 12 -9.65 2.69 19.43
N ILE A 13 -9.16 1.68 20.16
CA ILE A 13 -8.25 0.67 19.60
C ILE A 13 -8.93 -0.12 18.48
N GLY A 14 -10.19 -0.53 18.68
CA GLY A 14 -10.97 -1.25 17.65
C GLY A 14 -11.12 -0.44 16.36
N LEU A 15 -11.49 0.84 16.47
CA LEU A 15 -11.59 1.75 15.33
C LEU A 15 -10.24 1.96 14.64
N PHE A 16 -9.16 2.10 15.41
CA PHE A 16 -7.81 2.26 14.85
C PHE A 16 -7.36 1.02 14.07
N VAL A 17 -7.57 -0.18 14.62
CA VAL A 17 -7.23 -1.44 13.93
C VAL A 17 -8.08 -1.62 12.67
N LEU A 18 -9.39 -1.35 12.75
CA LEU A 18 -10.29 -1.40 11.61
C LEU A 18 -9.86 -0.43 10.50
N PHE A 19 -9.53 0.80 10.87
CA PHE A 19 -9.05 1.82 9.94
C PHE A 19 -7.76 1.39 9.22
N ASN A 20 -6.77 0.91 9.97
CA ASN A 20 -5.51 0.44 9.37
C ASN A 20 -5.74 -0.72 8.38
N TRP A 21 -6.62 -1.65 8.74
CA TRP A 21 -6.96 -2.77 7.88
C TRP A 21 -7.69 -2.34 6.60
N LEU A 22 -8.62 -1.38 6.70
CA LEU A 22 -9.35 -0.81 5.55
C LEU A 22 -8.41 -0.06 4.59
N MET A 23 -7.43 0.68 5.12
CA MET A 23 -6.45 1.42 4.34
C MET A 23 -5.43 0.53 3.62
N GLY A 24 -5.44 -0.78 3.88
CA GLY A 24 -4.57 -1.75 3.23
C GLY A 24 -3.22 -1.95 3.91
N TYR A 25 -3.00 -1.35 5.08
CA TYR A 25 -1.81 -1.60 5.89
C TYR A 25 -1.82 -3.05 6.38
N ARG A 26 -1.02 -3.89 5.73
CA ARG A 26 -0.91 -5.31 6.04
C ARG A 26 0.55 -5.72 6.07
N LYS A 27 0.90 -6.59 7.02
CA LYS A 27 2.26 -7.07 7.20
C LYS A 27 2.80 -7.64 5.88
N GLY A 28 4.01 -7.21 5.51
CA GLY A 28 4.71 -7.66 4.32
C GLY A 28 4.18 -7.09 3.00
N HIS A 29 3.14 -6.26 3.00
CA HIS A 29 2.75 -5.53 1.78
C HIS A 29 3.62 -4.27 1.65
N ILE A 30 3.94 -3.88 0.42
CA ILE A 30 4.60 -2.60 0.15
C ILE A 30 3.54 -1.68 -0.45
N GLN A 31 3.49 -0.45 0.06
CA GLN A 31 2.53 0.55 -0.40
C GLN A 31 3.29 1.75 -0.95
N ILE A 32 2.82 2.25 -2.08
CA ILE A 32 3.32 3.46 -2.74
C ILE A 32 2.11 4.34 -3.03
N ASP A 33 2.20 5.60 -2.64
CA ASP A 33 1.19 6.61 -2.95
C ASP A 33 1.86 7.60 -3.91
N PHE A 34 1.42 7.62 -5.16
CA PHE A 34 1.93 8.55 -6.16
C PHE A 34 1.15 9.85 -6.11
N ASP A 35 1.88 10.97 -6.06
CA ASP A 35 1.32 12.32 -6.19
C ASP A 35 0.81 12.57 -7.63
N GLU A 36 1.50 11.99 -8.61
CA GLU A 36 1.11 12.01 -10.02
C GLU A 36 0.19 10.82 -10.37
N ARG A 37 -0.61 10.99 -11.43
CA ARG A 37 -1.47 9.93 -11.97
C ARG A 37 -0.88 9.36 -13.25
N TYR A 38 -0.51 8.09 -13.21
CA TYR A 38 -0.06 7.33 -14.36
C TYR A 38 -1.26 6.63 -15.00
N ILE A 39 -1.64 7.09 -16.20
CA ILE A 39 -2.71 6.48 -17.01
C ILE A 39 -2.13 5.40 -17.93
N ASP A 40 -0.91 5.61 -18.43
CA ASP A 40 -0.21 4.61 -19.22
C ASP A 40 0.37 3.51 -18.31
N HIS A 41 0.11 2.26 -18.67
CA HIS A 41 0.54 1.11 -17.87
C HIS A 41 2.07 0.98 -17.82
N GLN A 42 2.78 1.28 -18.91
CA GLN A 42 4.23 1.17 -18.95
C GLN A 42 4.88 2.26 -18.10
N GLU A 43 4.41 3.50 -18.20
CA GLU A 43 4.85 4.59 -17.32
C GLU A 43 4.60 4.24 -15.84
N TYR A 44 3.44 3.67 -15.53
CA TYR A 44 3.10 3.28 -14.16
C TYR A 44 4.03 2.19 -13.61
N VAL A 45 4.31 1.16 -14.41
CA VAL A 45 5.27 0.10 -14.04
C VAL A 45 6.64 0.69 -13.78
N GLN A 46 7.13 1.58 -14.66
CA GLN A 46 8.42 2.24 -14.50
C GLN A 46 8.47 3.12 -13.24
N ALA A 47 7.38 3.82 -12.93
CA ALA A 47 7.27 4.61 -11.70
C ALA A 47 7.36 3.72 -10.45
N ILE A 48 6.71 2.55 -10.46
CA ILE A 48 6.82 1.57 -9.37
C ILE A 48 8.25 1.04 -9.22
N GLU A 49 8.92 0.67 -10.32
CA GLU A 49 10.32 0.21 -10.27
C GLU A 49 11.25 1.29 -9.73
N LYS A 50 11.09 2.52 -10.21
CA LYS A 50 11.88 3.67 -9.77
C LYS A 50 11.71 3.91 -8.26
N GLU A 51 10.47 4.01 -7.78
CA GLU A 51 10.18 4.23 -6.37
C GLU A 51 10.77 3.12 -5.48
N LEU A 52 10.60 1.86 -5.86
CA LEU A 52 11.15 0.72 -5.11
C LEU A 52 12.68 0.74 -5.09
N SER A 53 13.31 1.10 -6.22
CA SER A 53 14.77 1.23 -6.32
C SER A 53 15.29 2.39 -5.45
N GLU A 54 14.60 3.53 -5.45
CA GLU A 54 14.94 4.70 -4.61
C GLU A 54 14.80 4.40 -3.11
N ARG A 55 13.87 3.52 -2.74
CA ARG A 55 13.74 2.96 -1.38
C ARG A 55 14.82 1.92 -1.03
N GLY A 56 15.68 1.55 -1.99
CA GLY A 56 16.82 0.64 -1.80
C GLY A 56 16.50 -0.84 -2.06
N HIS A 57 15.38 -1.15 -2.69
CA HIS A 57 15.03 -2.53 -3.08
C HIS A 57 15.63 -2.90 -4.42
N THR A 58 16.01 -4.18 -4.59
CA THR A 58 16.25 -4.73 -5.93
C THR A 58 14.91 -5.13 -6.53
N VAL A 59 14.55 -4.56 -7.69
CA VAL A 59 13.23 -4.77 -8.30
C VAL A 59 13.33 -5.13 -9.79
N ARG A 60 12.44 -6.00 -10.25
CA ARG A 60 12.23 -6.30 -11.67
C ARG A 60 10.76 -6.62 -11.94
N TYR A 61 10.19 -6.03 -12.98
CA TYR A 61 8.87 -6.40 -13.49
C TYR A 61 8.91 -7.71 -14.29
N GLU A 62 8.01 -8.64 -13.99
CA GLU A 62 7.87 -9.93 -14.70
C GLU A 62 6.64 -9.98 -15.63
N GLY A 63 5.91 -8.88 -15.76
CA GLY A 63 4.63 -8.88 -16.46
C GLY A 63 3.50 -9.43 -15.57
N ASN A 64 2.29 -9.51 -16.12
CA ASN A 64 1.10 -10.03 -15.43
C ASN A 64 0.90 -9.43 -14.02
N HIS A 65 1.10 -8.11 -13.91
CA HIS A 65 1.00 -7.37 -12.64
C HIS A 65 1.93 -7.90 -11.54
N THR A 66 3.06 -8.53 -11.90
CA THR A 66 3.98 -9.15 -10.95
C THR A 66 5.33 -8.45 -10.95
N PHE A 67 5.81 -8.11 -9.76
CA PHE A 67 7.19 -7.67 -9.50
C PHE A 67 7.94 -8.72 -8.70
N ILE A 68 9.23 -8.88 -8.98
CA ILE A 68 10.18 -9.50 -8.05
C ILE A 68 10.85 -8.37 -7.28
N VAL A 69 10.70 -8.34 -5.96
CA VAL A 69 11.28 -7.34 -5.05
C VAL A 69 12.10 -8.09 -4.00
N ASP A 70 13.41 -7.84 -3.95
CA ASP A 70 14.37 -8.56 -3.09
C ASP A 70 14.17 -10.08 -3.16
N GLU A 71 14.21 -10.60 -4.39
CA GLU A 71 14.04 -12.03 -4.72
C GLU A 71 12.65 -12.62 -4.38
N LYS A 72 11.70 -11.81 -3.90
CA LYS A 72 10.36 -12.26 -3.52
C LYS A 72 9.31 -11.78 -4.53
N PRO A 73 8.36 -12.63 -4.94
CA PRO A 73 7.32 -12.24 -5.88
C PRO A 73 6.18 -11.47 -5.19
N TYR A 74 5.74 -10.39 -5.84
CA TYR A 74 4.62 -9.56 -5.43
C TYR A 74 3.66 -9.35 -6.60
N VAL A 75 2.35 -9.46 -6.35
CA VAL A 75 1.33 -8.97 -7.28
C VAL A 75 0.99 -7.55 -6.90
N PHE A 76 1.03 -6.63 -7.85
CA PHE A 76 0.59 -5.26 -7.63
C PHE A 76 -0.86 -5.06 -8.05
N PHE A 77 -1.54 -4.14 -7.39
CA PHE A 77 -2.85 -3.64 -7.80
C PHE A 77 -2.98 -2.17 -7.42
N GLU A 78 -3.72 -1.44 -8.24
CA GLU A 78 -3.98 -0.02 -8.07
C GLU A 78 -5.25 0.24 -7.26
N ARG A 79 -5.24 1.32 -6.48
CA ARG A 79 -6.42 1.89 -5.83
C ARG A 79 -6.39 3.42 -5.90
N ASN A 80 -7.55 4.02 -6.12
CA ASN A 80 -7.74 5.45 -5.86
C ASN A 80 -8.13 5.64 -4.39
N VAL A 81 -7.34 6.43 -3.66
CA VAL A 81 -7.59 6.70 -2.23
C VAL A 81 -7.56 8.20 -1.95
N PRO A 82 -8.53 8.75 -1.20
CA PRO A 82 -8.42 10.10 -0.70
C PRO A 82 -7.46 10.13 0.49
N VAL A 83 -6.37 10.88 0.38
CA VAL A 83 -5.44 11.16 1.49
C VAL A 83 -5.55 12.66 1.80
N GLY A 84 -6.11 13.00 2.98
CA GLY A 84 -6.29 14.40 3.36
C GLY A 84 -7.19 15.21 2.41
N GLY A 85 -8.09 14.56 1.67
CA GLY A 85 -8.93 15.19 0.64
C GLY A 85 -8.32 15.26 -0.76
N VAL A 86 -7.04 14.89 -0.92
CA VAL A 86 -6.37 14.80 -2.22
C VAL A 86 -6.53 13.37 -2.77
N PRO A 87 -7.02 13.20 -4.01
CA PRO A 87 -7.21 11.87 -4.58
C PRO A 87 -5.89 11.33 -5.15
N MET A 88 -5.29 10.37 -4.44
CA MET A 88 -4.00 9.76 -4.76
C MET A 88 -4.14 8.44 -5.51
N GLN A 89 -3.17 8.12 -6.38
CA GLN A 89 -3.04 6.80 -6.99
C GLN A 89 -2.14 5.93 -6.10
N ARG A 90 -2.72 4.90 -5.50
CA ARG A 90 -2.01 4.00 -4.58
C ARG A 90 -1.72 2.67 -5.26
N THR A 91 -0.46 2.28 -5.26
CA THR A 91 -0.02 0.92 -5.56
C THR A 91 0.08 0.12 -4.26
N ILE A 92 -0.45 -1.09 -4.28
CA ILE A 92 -0.21 -2.07 -3.21
C ILE A 92 0.44 -3.29 -3.85
N LEU A 93 1.67 -3.58 -3.43
CA LEU A 93 2.38 -4.82 -3.74
C LEU A 93 2.08 -5.83 -2.63
N LYS A 94 1.38 -6.89 -3.00
CA LYS A 94 1.04 -8.01 -2.11
C LYS A 94 1.96 -9.20 -2.40
N PRO A 95 2.66 -9.75 -1.40
CA PRO A 95 3.46 -10.97 -1.59
C PRO A 95 2.62 -12.09 -2.18
N LYS A 96 3.15 -12.79 -3.18
CA LYS A 96 2.62 -14.12 -3.53
C LYS A 96 2.97 -15.08 -2.39
N LYS A 97 2.03 -15.97 -2.06
CA LYS A 97 2.24 -17.04 -1.08
C LYS A 97 3.28 -18.03 -1.57
#